data_AF-A0A958N1U3-F1
#
_entry.id   AF-A0A958N1U3-F1
#
_cell.length_a   1.000
_cell.length_b   1.000
_cell.length_c   1.000
_cell.angle_alpha   90.00
_cell.angle_beta   90.00
_cell.angle_gamma   90.00
#
_symmetry.space_group_name_H-M   'P 1'
#
loop_
_entity.id
_entity.type
_entity.pdbx_description
1 polymer ?
#
loop_
_entity_poly.entity_id
_entity_poly.type
_entity_poly.pdbx_seq_one_letter_code
_entity_poly.pdbx_strand_id
1 'polypeptide(L)'
;MMIECPKCHFVQPKDRYCANCGIDMENFQAKPPPLLNRITNSPLLYVFLFVGSIAILAFIIATQPDSRIARTAKWVLSSGEDITTSEVAEEIDLSEQVESSKYITTETTKVSQVNAEKKPSTDKTPEATTTKMPETMVIEFAELPRAQLESIYSHSQILAETAEMQVMTLNKAGGVSALRELEIPVNILNGGKNISISKNPTQVFNFVYSEDDGEDYGLSFQVTYNPINAENISIDYEVFLNLKGGENLPPHNSALSGSYQFKVNSTLLLSGILPRQKLSDQASQELEQTPLSIMNTDEFTNPDAQSPSEFIILISVK
;
A
#
# COMPACT_ATOMS: atom_id res chain seq x y z
N MET A 1 1.79 -12.48 61.46
CA MET A 1 2.06 -12.98 60.09
C MET A 1 0.84 -12.67 59.25
N MET A 2 1.01 -11.91 58.16
CA MET A 2 -0.08 -11.70 57.19
C MET A 2 -0.06 -12.84 56.16
N ILE A 3 -1.23 -13.18 55.63
CA ILE A 3 -1.43 -14.17 54.56
C ILE A 3 -2.29 -13.54 53.46
N GLU A 4 -2.12 -14.02 52.23
CA GLU A 4 -2.86 -13.54 51.07
C GLU A 4 -3.96 -14.55 50.68
N CYS A 5 -5.17 -14.06 50.45
CA CYS A 5 -6.30 -14.90 50.08
C CYS A 5 -6.09 -15.52 48.68
N PRO A 6 -6.16 -16.85 48.52
CA PRO A 6 -5.85 -17.53 47.26
C PRO A 6 -6.91 -17.32 46.15
N LYS A 7 -8.07 -16.72 46.45
CA LYS A 7 -9.13 -16.43 45.48
C LYS A 7 -9.14 -14.98 45.00
N CYS A 8 -8.87 -14.02 45.88
CA CYS A 8 -9.00 -12.60 45.58
C CYS A 8 -7.75 -11.76 45.89
N HIS A 9 -6.65 -12.40 46.30
CA HIS A 9 -5.36 -11.73 46.55
C HIS A 9 -5.38 -10.66 47.66
N PHE A 10 -6.38 -10.73 48.56
CA PHE A 10 -6.49 -9.81 49.68
C PHE A 10 -5.55 -10.21 50.83
N VAL A 11 -4.73 -9.28 51.30
CA VAL A 11 -3.75 -9.51 52.37
C VAL A 11 -4.39 -9.22 53.74
N GLN A 12 -4.37 -10.20 54.64
CA GLN A 12 -4.99 -10.10 55.97
C GLN A 12 -4.22 -10.92 57.03
N PRO A 13 -4.45 -10.68 58.34
CA PRO A 13 -3.97 -11.57 59.40
C PRO A 13 -4.48 -13.01 59.21
N LYS A 14 -3.82 -13.98 59.83
CA LYS A 14 -4.24 -15.39 59.77
C LYS A 14 -5.61 -15.57 60.43
N ASP A 15 -6.63 -15.82 59.61
CA ASP A 15 -8.02 -16.11 59.99
C ASP A 15 -8.49 -17.35 59.20
N ARG A 16 -9.57 -18.01 59.62
CA ARG A 16 -10.18 -19.11 58.88
C ARG A 16 -10.90 -18.63 57.63
N TYR A 17 -11.49 -17.43 57.69
CA TYR A 17 -12.27 -16.87 56.57
C TYR A 17 -11.62 -15.63 55.96
N CYS A 18 -11.78 -15.45 54.65
CA CYS A 18 -11.37 -14.20 53.99
C CYS A 18 -12.33 -13.07 54.31
N ALA A 19 -11.83 -11.95 54.85
CA ALA A 19 -12.63 -10.77 55.18
C ALA A 19 -13.26 -10.10 53.94
N ASN A 20 -12.65 -10.26 52.75
CA ASN A 20 -13.16 -9.68 51.51
C ASN A 20 -14.15 -10.59 50.77
N CYS A 21 -13.86 -11.90 50.65
CA CYS A 21 -14.67 -12.81 49.81
C CYS A 21 -15.30 -14.00 50.54
N GLY A 22 -15.12 -14.11 51.86
CA GLY A 22 -15.79 -15.09 52.73
C GLY A 22 -15.36 -16.55 52.55
N ILE A 23 -14.30 -16.85 51.78
CA ILE A 23 -13.86 -18.24 51.58
C ILE A 23 -13.19 -18.81 52.83
N ASP A 24 -13.40 -20.11 53.09
CA ASP A 24 -12.65 -20.86 54.11
C ASP A 24 -11.24 -21.15 53.56
N MET A 25 -10.22 -20.46 54.08
CA MET A 25 -8.85 -20.56 53.60
C MET A 25 -8.15 -21.86 54.03
N GLU A 26 -8.63 -22.54 55.06
CA GLU A 26 -8.07 -23.82 55.53
C GLU A 26 -8.50 -24.98 54.65
N ASN A 27 -9.73 -24.92 54.13
CA ASN A 27 -10.31 -25.96 53.28
C ASN A 27 -10.35 -25.58 51.79
N PHE A 28 -9.73 -24.48 51.39
CA PHE A 28 -9.76 -24.03 50.00
C PHE A 28 -8.94 -24.95 49.09
N GLN A 29 -9.63 -25.65 48.18
CA GLN A 29 -9.01 -26.35 47.06
C GLN A 29 -9.09 -25.47 45.81
N ALA A 30 -7.93 -25.02 45.31
CA ALA A 30 -7.87 -24.31 44.05
C ALA A 30 -8.44 -25.20 42.94
N LYS A 31 -9.38 -24.66 42.14
CA LYS A 31 -9.86 -25.37 40.94
C LYS A 31 -8.66 -25.61 40.03
N PRO A 32 -8.50 -26.82 39.46
CA PRO A 32 -7.44 -27.06 38.50
C PRO A 32 -7.55 -26.02 37.37
N PRO A 33 -6.42 -25.51 36.86
CA PRO A 33 -6.44 -24.53 35.79
C PRO A 33 -7.21 -25.09 34.58
N PRO A 34 -7.93 -24.23 33.84
CA PRO A 34 -8.65 -24.67 32.65
C PRO A 34 -7.68 -25.37 31.69
N LEU A 35 -8.15 -26.42 31.02
CA LEU A 35 -7.32 -27.25 30.12
C LEU A 35 -6.56 -26.41 29.09
N LEU A 36 -7.15 -25.30 28.63
CA LEU A 36 -6.53 -24.36 27.69
C LEU A 36 -5.22 -23.77 28.25
N ASN A 37 -5.20 -23.33 29.51
CA ASN A 37 -4.01 -22.78 30.17
C ASN A 37 -2.91 -23.82 30.36
N ARG A 38 -3.28 -25.10 30.41
CA ARG A 38 -2.32 -26.21 30.50
C ARG A 38 -1.67 -26.52 29.15
N ILE A 39 -2.40 -26.28 28.05
CA ILE A 39 -1.90 -26.48 26.68
C ILE A 39 -1.00 -25.31 26.26
N THR A 40 -1.41 -24.06 26.53
CA THR A 40 -0.64 -22.87 26.13
C THR A 40 0.68 -22.74 26.88
N ASN A 41 0.76 -23.20 28.13
CA ASN A 41 1.99 -23.21 28.93
C ASN A 41 2.84 -24.48 28.73
N SER A 42 2.47 -25.36 27.80
CA SER A 42 3.25 -26.58 27.54
C SER A 42 4.49 -26.25 26.70
N PRO A 43 5.72 -26.54 27.17
CA PRO A 43 6.95 -26.29 26.40
C PRO A 43 6.96 -27.05 25.05
N LEU A 44 6.26 -28.19 24.98
CA LEU A 44 6.11 -28.97 23.75
C LEU A 44 5.39 -28.19 22.64
N LEU A 45 4.41 -27.35 22.98
CA LEU A 45 3.66 -26.57 21.99
C LEU A 45 4.56 -25.58 21.25
N TYR A 46 5.50 -24.94 21.96
CA TYR A 46 6.47 -24.03 21.34
C TYR A 46 7.43 -24.77 20.41
N VAL A 47 7.86 -25.97 20.77
CA VAL A 47 8.71 -26.81 19.89
C VAL A 47 7.96 -27.18 18.62
N PHE A 48 6.68 -27.58 18.71
CA PHE A 48 5.87 -27.88 17.53
C PHE A 48 5.63 -26.66 16.64
N LEU A 49 5.35 -25.50 17.21
CA LEU A 49 5.19 -24.25 16.45
C LEU A 49 6.47 -23.85 15.72
N PHE A 50 7.62 -23.99 16.38
CA PHE A 50 8.92 -23.66 15.79
C PHE A 50 9.29 -24.60 14.63
N VAL A 51 9.09 -25.91 14.80
CA VAL A 51 9.32 -26.88 13.72
C VAL A 51 8.33 -26.65 12.56
N GLY A 52 7.08 -26.33 12.88
CA GLY A 52 6.04 -26.01 11.89
C GLY A 52 6.38 -24.77 11.06
N SER A 53 6.86 -23.70 11.69
CA SER A 53 7.22 -22.47 10.97
C SER A 53 8.41 -22.66 10.03
N ILE A 54 9.43 -23.44 10.45
CA ILE A 54 10.56 -23.79 9.58
C ILE A 54 10.10 -24.64 8.39
N ALA A 55 9.21 -25.62 8.62
CA ALA A 55 8.68 -26.45 7.54
C ALA A 55 7.86 -25.63 6.52
N ILE A 56 7.05 -24.68 6.98
CA ILE A 56 6.30 -23.76 6.11
C ILE A 56 7.25 -22.88 5.30
N LEU A 57 8.28 -22.32 5.93
CA LEU A 57 9.26 -21.48 5.23
C LEU A 57 10.01 -22.28 4.16
N ALA A 58 10.45 -23.50 4.49
CA ALA A 58 11.09 -24.41 3.54
C ALA A 58 10.16 -24.77 2.38
N PHE A 59 8.87 -25.00 2.66
CA PHE A 59 7.87 -25.27 1.63
C PHE A 59 7.67 -24.07 0.69
N ILE A 60 7.60 -22.84 1.24
CA ILE A 60 7.50 -21.62 0.43
C ILE A 60 8.72 -21.49 -0.48
N ILE A 61 9.94 -21.68 0.05
CA ILE A 61 11.17 -21.60 -0.75
C ILE A 61 11.19 -22.67 -1.84
N ALA A 62 10.81 -23.91 -1.52
CA ALA A 62 10.82 -25.03 -2.47
C ALA A 62 9.73 -24.92 -3.56
N THR A 63 8.65 -24.20 -3.29
CA THR A 63 7.54 -24.03 -4.24
C THR A 63 7.60 -22.73 -5.03
N GLN A 64 8.54 -21.83 -4.73
CA GLN A 64 8.78 -20.67 -5.58
C GLN A 64 9.41 -21.15 -6.90
N PRO A 65 8.70 -21.04 -8.04
CA PRO A 65 9.26 -21.44 -9.33
C PRO A 65 10.46 -20.54 -9.63
N ASP A 66 11.60 -21.18 -9.91
CA ASP A 66 12.95 -20.66 -10.21
C ASP A 66 13.05 -19.74 -11.44
N SER A 67 11.98 -19.01 -11.76
CA SER A 67 11.82 -18.15 -12.92
C SER A 67 12.71 -16.90 -12.91
N ARG A 68 13.25 -16.51 -11.75
CA ARG A 68 14.15 -15.34 -11.65
C ARG A 68 15.64 -15.71 -11.76
N ILE A 69 16.07 -16.85 -11.22
CA ILE A 69 17.49 -17.26 -11.27
C ILE A 69 17.85 -17.89 -12.63
N ALA A 70 16.90 -18.58 -13.27
CA ALA A 70 17.12 -19.13 -14.61
C ALA A 70 17.31 -18.06 -15.70
N ARG A 71 16.79 -16.84 -15.52
CA ARG A 71 16.96 -15.73 -16.49
C ARG A 71 18.32 -15.05 -16.36
N THR A 72 18.84 -14.86 -15.16
CA THR A 72 20.17 -14.25 -14.95
C THR A 72 21.31 -15.21 -15.28
N ALA A 73 21.19 -16.50 -14.96
CA ALA A 73 22.21 -17.50 -15.34
C ALA A 73 22.34 -17.66 -16.86
N LYS A 74 21.22 -17.58 -17.60
CA LYS A 74 21.23 -17.68 -19.06
C LYS A 74 21.87 -16.45 -19.73
N TRP A 75 21.72 -15.25 -19.17
CA TRP A 75 22.33 -14.03 -19.68
C TRP A 75 23.84 -13.96 -19.43
N VAL A 76 24.32 -14.44 -18.28
CA VAL A 76 25.76 -14.48 -17.96
C VAL A 76 26.48 -15.55 -18.79
N LEU A 77 25.85 -16.71 -19.04
CA LEU A 77 26.42 -17.76 -19.89
C LEU A 77 26.35 -17.42 -21.40
N SER A 78 25.43 -16.56 -21.84
CA SER A 78 25.36 -16.12 -23.24
C SER A 78 26.23 -14.91 -23.57
N SER A 79 26.82 -14.24 -22.57
CA SER A 79 27.68 -13.06 -22.75
C SER A 79 29.18 -13.40 -22.77
N GLY A 80 29.54 -14.68 -22.80
CA GLY A 80 30.91 -15.16 -22.67
C GLY A 80 31.59 -15.66 -23.96
N GLU A 81 30.92 -15.66 -25.11
CA GLU A 81 31.52 -16.05 -26.39
C GLU A 81 31.46 -14.88 -27.38
N ASP A 82 32.59 -14.66 -28.06
CA ASP A 82 32.87 -13.68 -29.11
C ASP A 82 33.23 -12.24 -28.70
N ILE A 83 34.37 -12.11 -28.01
CA ILE A 83 35.32 -11.03 -28.31
C ILE A 83 36.34 -11.58 -29.32
N THR A 84 35.90 -11.81 -30.55
CA THR A 84 36.80 -11.90 -31.70
C THR A 84 37.04 -10.52 -32.26
N THR A 85 38.28 -10.09 -32.15
CA THR A 85 38.87 -8.93 -32.81
C THR A 85 38.56 -8.96 -34.30
N SER A 86 37.73 -8.03 -34.78
CA SER A 86 37.57 -7.76 -36.21
C SER A 86 37.59 -6.26 -36.46
N GLU A 87 38.81 -5.80 -36.72
CA GLU A 87 39.10 -4.66 -37.57
C GLU A 87 38.50 -4.94 -38.97
N VAL A 88 37.64 -4.05 -39.47
CA VAL A 88 37.55 -3.58 -40.87
C VAL A 88 36.22 -2.82 -41.06
N ALA A 89 36.37 -1.65 -41.65
CA ALA A 89 35.34 -0.70 -42.05
C ALA A 89 34.37 -1.28 -43.08
N GLU A 90 33.08 -0.95 -42.97
CA GLU A 90 32.25 -0.62 -44.13
C GLU A 90 30.92 0.05 -43.73
N GLU A 91 30.29 0.62 -44.75
CA GLU A 91 29.33 1.70 -44.81
C GLU A 91 28.01 1.51 -44.05
N ILE A 92 27.49 2.68 -43.67
CA ILE A 92 26.13 2.96 -43.22
C ILE A 92 25.18 2.69 -44.39
N ASP A 93 24.26 1.74 -44.24
CA ASP A 93 22.99 1.73 -44.97
C ASP A 93 21.83 1.76 -43.98
N LEU A 94 20.95 2.72 -44.22
CA LEU A 94 19.90 3.20 -43.35
C LEU A 94 18.58 2.88 -44.05
N SER A 95 17.99 1.74 -43.74
CA SER A 95 16.56 1.55 -43.95
C SER A 95 16.00 0.38 -43.15
N GLU A 96 14.76 0.59 -42.72
CA GLU A 96 13.71 -0.42 -42.62
C GLU A 96 13.31 -0.92 -41.21
N GLN A 97 12.05 -0.56 -40.89
CA GLN A 97 11.08 -1.28 -40.07
C GLN A 97 11.31 -1.45 -38.56
N VAL A 98 10.49 -0.73 -37.78
CA VAL A 98 9.88 -1.31 -36.59
C VAL A 98 8.38 -1.06 -36.61
N GLU A 99 7.65 -2.07 -37.05
CA GLU A 99 6.23 -2.26 -36.79
C GLU A 99 6.01 -2.74 -35.34
N SER A 100 4.98 -2.17 -34.71
CA SER A 100 3.93 -2.89 -33.98
C SER A 100 4.35 -3.93 -32.93
N SER A 101 4.46 -3.49 -31.67
CA SER A 101 4.42 -4.37 -30.50
C SER A 101 3.01 -4.37 -29.89
N LYS A 102 2.55 -5.58 -29.59
CA LYS A 102 1.17 -6.03 -29.53
C LYS A 102 0.82 -6.37 -28.07
N TYR A 103 -0.31 -5.84 -27.62
CA TYR A 103 -1.13 -6.16 -26.45
C TYR A 103 -0.72 -7.38 -25.58
N ILE A 104 -0.49 -7.12 -24.29
CA ILE A 104 -0.59 -8.13 -23.23
C ILE A 104 -2.04 -8.17 -22.75
N THR A 105 -2.68 -9.32 -22.91
CA THR A 105 -4.03 -9.62 -22.40
C THR A 105 -3.89 -10.36 -21.08
N THR A 106 -4.39 -9.76 -20.00
CA THR A 106 -4.40 -10.37 -18.66
C THR A 106 -5.72 -11.11 -18.43
N GLU A 107 -5.64 -12.41 -18.17
CA GLU A 107 -6.79 -13.28 -17.89
C GLU A 107 -7.44 -12.96 -16.54
N THR A 108 -8.71 -12.55 -16.57
CA THR A 108 -9.54 -12.33 -15.38
C THR A 108 -10.13 -13.65 -14.87
N THR A 109 -9.82 -13.99 -13.62
CA THR A 109 -10.37 -15.13 -12.88
C THR A 109 -11.82 -14.85 -12.46
N LYS A 110 -12.79 -15.61 -13.02
CA LYS A 110 -14.20 -15.59 -12.62
C LYS A 110 -14.43 -16.49 -11.40
N VAL A 111 -14.94 -15.93 -10.31
CA VAL A 111 -15.46 -16.68 -9.15
C VAL A 111 -16.97 -16.80 -9.26
N SER A 112 -17.46 -18.04 -9.26
CA SER A 112 -18.88 -18.43 -9.28
C SER A 112 -19.58 -18.10 -7.97
N GLN A 113 -20.75 -17.44 -8.06
CA GLN A 113 -21.65 -17.23 -6.93
C GLN A 113 -22.72 -18.33 -6.83
N VAL A 114 -22.92 -18.77 -5.58
CA VAL A 114 -23.88 -19.76 -5.12
C VAL A 114 -25.27 -19.11 -5.04
N ASN A 115 -26.24 -19.79 -5.65
CA ASN A 115 -27.64 -19.41 -5.71
C ASN A 115 -28.36 -19.86 -4.42
N ALA A 116 -28.97 -18.94 -3.68
CA ALA A 116 -29.76 -19.25 -2.48
C ALA A 116 -31.20 -18.75 -2.63
N GLU A 117 -32.12 -19.70 -2.45
CA GLU A 117 -33.55 -19.66 -2.68
C GLU A 117 -34.30 -18.78 -1.67
N LYS A 118 -35.14 -17.85 -2.16
CA LYS A 118 -35.80 -16.79 -1.38
C LYS A 118 -37.28 -17.12 -1.15
N LYS A 119 -37.71 -17.15 0.12
CA LYS A 119 -39.13 -17.17 0.55
C LYS A 119 -39.80 -15.81 0.33
N PRO A 120 -41.12 -15.78 0.02
CA PRO A 120 -41.86 -14.53 -0.16
C PRO A 120 -42.27 -13.94 1.20
N SER A 121 -41.83 -12.72 1.48
CA SER A 121 -42.32 -11.91 2.59
C SER A 121 -42.94 -10.64 2.02
N THR A 122 -44.23 -10.47 2.27
CA THR A 122 -45.05 -9.33 1.91
C THR A 122 -44.72 -8.18 2.86
N ASP A 123 -43.95 -7.19 2.40
CA ASP A 123 -43.75 -5.96 3.16
C ASP A 123 -43.64 -4.74 2.25
N LYS A 124 -44.12 -3.63 2.77
CA LYS A 124 -44.45 -2.38 2.06
C LYS A 124 -43.31 -1.90 1.17
N THR A 125 -43.61 -1.74 -0.13
CA THR A 125 -42.72 -1.20 -1.15
C THR A 125 -42.16 0.16 -0.72
N PRO A 126 -40.87 0.24 -0.34
CA PRO A 126 -40.20 1.51 -0.15
C PRO A 126 -40.08 2.16 -1.53
N GLU A 127 -40.40 3.45 -1.65
CA GLU A 127 -40.07 4.23 -2.83
C GLU A 127 -38.58 4.02 -3.16
N ALA A 128 -38.31 3.47 -4.34
CA ALA A 128 -36.96 3.19 -4.79
C ALA A 128 -36.21 4.51 -4.90
N THR A 129 -35.41 4.82 -3.88
CA THR A 129 -34.46 5.93 -3.93
C THR A 129 -33.46 5.55 -5.01
N THR A 130 -33.53 6.21 -6.16
CA THR A 130 -32.58 6.05 -7.25
C THR A 130 -31.24 6.60 -6.79
N THR A 131 -30.40 5.74 -6.22
CA THR A 131 -29.07 6.13 -5.78
C THR A 131 -28.26 6.55 -7.00
N LYS A 132 -27.99 7.85 -7.10
CA LYS A 132 -27.25 8.47 -8.20
C LYS A 132 -25.80 8.00 -8.15
N MET A 133 -25.29 7.57 -9.30
CA MET A 133 -23.88 7.19 -9.45
C MET A 133 -22.97 8.42 -9.27
N PRO A 134 -21.78 8.28 -8.65
CA PRO A 134 -20.88 9.42 -8.47
C PRO A 134 -20.48 10.03 -9.81
N GLU A 135 -20.40 11.36 -9.84
CA GLU A 135 -20.18 12.11 -11.07
C GLU A 135 -18.74 12.58 -11.20
N THR A 136 -18.03 12.69 -10.07
CA THR A 136 -16.72 13.35 -10.01
C THR A 136 -15.70 12.56 -9.20
N MET A 137 -14.49 12.48 -9.75
CA MET A 137 -13.30 11.98 -9.07
C MET A 137 -12.29 13.13 -8.97
N VAL A 138 -11.67 13.28 -7.81
CA VAL A 138 -10.64 14.29 -7.55
C VAL A 138 -9.35 13.56 -7.23
N ILE A 139 -8.28 13.89 -7.96
CA ILE A 139 -6.95 13.36 -7.71
C ILE A 139 -6.04 14.53 -7.37
N GLU A 140 -5.47 14.48 -6.17
CA GLU A 140 -4.58 15.52 -5.64
C GLU A 140 -3.24 14.88 -5.24
N PHE A 141 -2.16 15.60 -5.53
CA PHE A 141 -0.83 15.27 -5.03
C PHE A 141 -0.53 16.23 -3.89
N ALA A 142 0.01 15.72 -2.79
CA ALA A 142 0.28 16.55 -1.64
C ALA A 142 1.55 16.12 -0.90
N GLU A 143 2.11 17.08 -0.19
CA GLU A 143 3.16 16.90 0.78
C GLU A 143 2.56 17.03 2.18
N LEU A 144 2.93 16.09 3.06
CA LEU A 144 2.42 16.03 4.42
C LEU A 144 3.56 15.73 5.42
N PRO A 145 3.66 16.45 6.55
CA PRO A 145 4.61 16.09 7.60
C PRO A 145 4.34 14.69 8.15
N ARG A 146 5.40 13.88 8.32
CA ARG A 146 5.29 12.49 8.77
C ARG A 146 4.60 12.34 10.12
N ALA A 147 4.84 13.27 11.04
CA ALA A 147 4.16 13.29 12.35
C ALA A 147 2.62 13.39 12.22
N GLN A 148 2.13 14.00 11.13
CA GLN A 148 0.69 14.11 10.86
C GLN A 148 0.14 12.88 10.14
N LEU A 149 0.97 12.10 9.42
CA LEU A 149 0.51 10.82 8.88
C LEU A 149 0.10 9.86 9.99
N GLU A 150 0.80 9.87 11.13
CA GLU A 150 0.44 9.03 12.28
C GLU A 150 -0.96 9.35 12.83
N SER A 151 -1.35 10.64 12.82
CA SER A 151 -2.69 11.04 13.24
C SER A 151 -3.75 10.56 12.22
N ILE A 152 -3.44 10.60 10.93
CA ILE A 152 -4.30 10.03 9.88
C ILE A 152 -4.45 8.52 10.08
N TYR A 153 -3.37 7.80 10.43
CA TYR A 153 -3.41 6.35 10.63
C TYR A 153 -4.43 5.95 11.68
N SER A 154 -4.50 6.68 12.79
CA SER A 154 -5.49 6.40 13.85
C SER A 154 -6.96 6.59 13.43
N HIS A 155 -7.22 7.31 12.32
CA HIS A 155 -8.56 7.59 11.80
C HIS A 155 -8.87 6.88 10.47
N SER A 156 -7.93 6.08 9.97
CA SER A 156 -8.00 5.45 8.65
C SER A 156 -8.15 3.93 8.76
N GLN A 157 -8.66 3.30 7.69
CA GLN A 157 -8.54 1.86 7.51
C GLN A 157 -7.38 1.58 6.56
N ILE A 158 -6.37 0.86 7.05
CA ILE A 158 -5.26 0.39 6.22
C ILE A 158 -5.78 -0.74 5.33
N LEU A 159 -5.66 -0.57 4.01
CA LEU A 159 -6.01 -1.57 3.01
C LEU A 159 -4.83 -2.45 2.63
N ALA A 160 -3.64 -1.87 2.55
CA ALA A 160 -2.39 -2.58 2.28
C ALA A 160 -1.19 -1.81 2.85
N GLU A 161 -0.16 -2.56 3.23
CA GLU A 161 1.12 -2.05 3.72
C GLU A 161 2.24 -2.92 3.15
N THR A 162 3.17 -2.29 2.45
CA THR A 162 4.42 -2.88 1.96
C THR A 162 5.60 -2.10 2.53
N ALA A 163 6.83 -2.56 2.28
CA ALA A 163 8.04 -1.83 2.68
C ALA A 163 8.15 -0.44 2.02
N GLU A 164 7.48 -0.24 0.89
CA GLU A 164 7.60 0.96 0.05
C GLU A 164 6.32 1.79 0.01
N MET A 165 5.16 1.26 0.43
CA MET A 165 3.90 1.96 0.28
C MET A 165 2.89 1.56 1.33
N GLN A 166 2.08 2.53 1.74
CA GLN A 166 0.86 2.28 2.49
C GLN A 166 -0.37 2.84 1.74
N VAL A 167 -1.42 2.03 1.70
CA VAL A 167 -2.72 2.37 1.10
C VAL A 167 -3.78 2.38 2.19
N MET A 168 -4.50 3.50 2.31
CA MET A 168 -5.45 3.75 3.38
C MET A 168 -6.74 4.34 2.84
N THR A 169 -7.84 4.15 3.56
CA THR A 169 -9.09 4.87 3.29
C THR A 169 -9.49 5.75 4.46
N LEU A 170 -9.91 6.97 4.13
CA LEU A 170 -10.51 7.91 5.06
C LEU A 170 -12.01 7.87 4.87
N ASN A 171 -12.76 7.58 5.94
CA ASN A 171 -14.23 7.48 5.93
C ASN A 171 -14.95 8.83 5.69
N LYS A 172 -14.24 9.85 5.19
CA LYS A 172 -14.76 11.15 4.80
C LYS A 172 -14.36 11.46 3.36
N ALA A 173 -15.34 11.92 2.58
CA ALA A 173 -15.11 12.50 1.26
C ALA A 173 -14.46 13.86 1.42
N GLY A 174 -13.49 14.20 0.57
CA GLY A 174 -13.06 15.60 0.48
C GLY A 174 -11.64 15.82 -0.02
N GLY A 175 -10.84 14.76 -0.21
CA GLY A 175 -9.45 14.90 -0.61
C GLY A 175 -8.70 15.70 0.44
N VAL A 176 -8.01 16.75 0.00
CA VAL A 176 -7.33 17.69 0.90
C VAL A 176 -8.31 18.39 1.85
N SER A 177 -9.57 18.59 1.47
CA SER A 177 -10.56 19.20 2.36
C SER A 177 -10.83 18.34 3.59
N ALA A 178 -10.84 17.02 3.43
CA ALA A 178 -11.00 16.09 4.55
C ALA A 178 -9.81 16.15 5.52
N LEU A 179 -8.60 16.37 5.01
CA LEU A 179 -7.40 16.56 5.83
C LEU A 179 -7.41 17.92 6.55
N ARG A 180 -7.87 18.99 5.87
CA ARG A 180 -8.00 20.32 6.49
C ARG A 180 -9.01 20.37 7.63
N GLU A 181 -10.09 19.59 7.55
CA GLU A 181 -11.04 19.44 8.67
C GLU A 181 -10.41 18.79 9.91
N LEU A 182 -9.33 18.02 9.73
CA LEU A 182 -8.56 17.45 10.83
C LEU A 182 -7.48 18.41 11.35
N GLU A 183 -7.48 19.66 10.89
CA GLU A 183 -6.46 20.68 11.20
C GLU A 183 -5.04 20.25 10.78
N ILE A 184 -4.94 19.36 9.80
CA ILE A 184 -3.67 18.85 9.31
C ILE A 184 -3.12 19.82 8.25
N PRO A 185 -1.90 20.39 8.43
CA PRO A 185 -1.28 21.22 7.42
C PRO A 185 -0.89 20.35 6.22
N VAL A 186 -1.51 20.60 5.06
CA VAL A 186 -1.25 19.90 3.81
C VAL A 186 -0.78 20.89 2.77
N ASN A 187 0.38 20.64 2.18
CA ASN A 187 0.87 21.41 1.04
C ASN A 187 0.42 20.72 -0.25
N ILE A 188 -0.45 21.37 -1.03
CA ILE A 188 -0.97 20.81 -2.28
C ILE A 188 0.09 21.03 -3.36
N LEU A 189 0.50 19.95 -4.01
CA LEU A 189 1.46 19.96 -5.10
C LEU A 189 0.75 20.13 -6.45
N ASN A 190 1.49 20.58 -7.46
CA ASN A 190 0.97 20.77 -8.82
C ASN A 190 0.55 19.45 -9.48
N GLY A 191 -0.31 19.50 -10.50
CA GLY A 191 -0.65 18.34 -11.34
C GLY A 191 -1.94 17.59 -11.00
N GLY A 192 -2.62 17.95 -9.90
CA GLY A 192 -3.94 17.40 -9.55
C GLY A 192 -5.04 17.76 -10.55
N LYS A 193 -6.10 16.93 -10.65
CA LYS A 193 -7.22 17.12 -11.58
C LYS A 193 -8.57 16.73 -10.97
N ASN A 194 -9.60 17.49 -11.36
CA ASN A 194 -11.01 17.11 -11.21
C ASN A 194 -11.47 16.40 -12.48
N ILE A 195 -11.95 15.17 -12.35
CA ILE A 195 -12.32 14.27 -13.45
C ILE A 195 -13.81 13.98 -13.38
N SER A 196 -14.49 14.05 -14.52
CA SER A 196 -15.87 13.57 -14.63
C SER A 196 -15.87 12.07 -14.96
N ILE A 197 -16.43 11.28 -14.04
CA ILE A 197 -16.40 9.81 -14.07
C ILE A 197 -17.17 9.24 -15.28
N SER A 198 -18.20 9.94 -15.75
CA SER A 198 -19.08 9.46 -16.82
C SER A 198 -18.43 9.37 -18.21
N LYS A 199 -17.25 9.98 -18.40
CA LYS A 199 -16.64 10.12 -19.73
C LYS A 199 -15.43 9.22 -19.95
N ASN A 200 -14.58 9.03 -18.94
CA ASN A 200 -13.28 8.38 -19.11
C ASN A 200 -12.93 7.58 -17.84
N PRO A 201 -13.07 6.25 -17.84
CA PRO A 201 -12.77 5.43 -16.67
C PRO A 201 -11.28 5.46 -16.34
N THR A 202 -10.40 5.59 -17.34
CA THR A 202 -8.96 5.66 -17.15
C THR A 202 -8.44 7.08 -17.27
N GLN A 203 -7.61 7.49 -16.32
CA GLN A 203 -6.92 8.78 -16.28
C GLN A 203 -5.42 8.54 -16.19
N VAL A 204 -4.66 9.29 -16.97
CA VAL A 204 -3.20 9.22 -17.01
C VAL A 204 -2.63 10.59 -16.66
N PHE A 205 -1.67 10.60 -15.75
CA PHE A 205 -0.90 11.74 -15.30
C PHE A 205 0.55 11.46 -15.62
N ASN A 206 1.09 12.15 -16.62
CA ASN A 206 2.49 11.99 -17.03
C ASN A 206 3.25 13.27 -16.70
N PHE A 207 4.20 13.15 -15.78
CA PHE A 207 5.14 14.19 -15.35
C PHE A 207 6.54 13.73 -15.70
N VAL A 208 6.82 13.63 -17.00
CA VAL A 208 8.04 13.03 -17.54
C VAL A 208 8.74 14.06 -18.42
N TYR A 209 10.06 14.10 -18.35
CA TYR A 209 10.94 14.82 -19.27
C TYR A 209 11.95 13.84 -19.87
N SER A 210 12.45 14.14 -21.06
CA SER A 210 13.44 13.32 -21.75
C SER A 210 14.79 14.03 -21.72
N GLU A 211 15.88 13.31 -21.45
CA GLU A 211 17.24 13.84 -21.58
C GLU A 211 17.84 13.56 -22.97
N ASP A 212 19.01 14.15 -23.23
CA ASP A 212 19.74 13.99 -24.50
C ASP A 212 20.16 12.53 -24.77
N ASP A 213 20.20 11.69 -23.72
CA ASP A 213 20.45 10.24 -23.82
C ASP A 213 19.22 9.44 -24.32
N GLY A 214 18.07 10.11 -24.47
CA GLY A 214 16.81 9.51 -24.89
C GLY A 214 16.08 8.75 -23.78
N GLU A 215 16.55 8.83 -22.53
CA GLU A 215 15.84 8.25 -21.38
C GLU A 215 14.80 9.22 -20.84
N ASP A 216 13.65 8.66 -20.47
CA ASP A 216 12.49 9.38 -19.93
C ASP A 216 12.50 9.29 -18.40
N TYR A 217 12.61 10.44 -17.74
CA TYR A 217 12.63 10.54 -16.28
C TYR A 217 11.40 11.29 -15.77
N GLY A 218 10.78 10.77 -14.73
CA GLY A 218 9.66 11.40 -14.04
C GLY A 218 8.70 10.42 -13.40
N LEU A 219 7.45 10.84 -13.27
CA LEU A 219 6.36 10.11 -12.64
C LEU A 219 5.21 9.93 -13.64
N SER A 220 4.83 8.69 -13.90
CA SER A 220 3.57 8.35 -14.56
C SER A 220 2.62 7.72 -13.56
N PHE A 221 1.40 8.26 -13.46
CA PHE A 221 0.34 7.71 -12.64
C PHE A 221 -0.89 7.47 -13.50
N GLN A 222 -1.29 6.22 -13.61
CA GLN A 222 -2.50 5.79 -14.29
C GLN A 222 -3.49 5.27 -13.26
N VAL A 223 -4.75 5.64 -13.42
CA VAL A 223 -5.83 5.17 -12.56
C VAL A 223 -7.05 4.85 -13.39
N THR A 224 -7.63 3.67 -13.17
CA THR A 224 -8.84 3.17 -13.81
C THR A 224 -9.93 2.99 -12.78
N TYR A 225 -11.05 3.65 -13.05
CA TYR A 225 -12.25 3.62 -12.24
C TYR A 225 -13.25 2.58 -12.76
N ASN A 226 -13.69 1.72 -11.85
CA ASN A 226 -14.65 0.66 -12.13
C ASN A 226 -15.81 0.72 -11.10
N PRO A 227 -16.97 1.31 -11.45
CA PRO A 227 -18.11 1.40 -10.54
C PRO A 227 -18.66 0.00 -10.26
N ILE A 228 -18.83 -0.37 -8.99
CA ILE A 228 -19.42 -1.66 -8.61
C ILE A 228 -20.92 -1.48 -8.40
N ASN A 229 -21.27 -0.49 -7.58
CA ASN A 229 -22.65 -0.08 -7.31
C ASN A 229 -22.66 1.40 -6.89
N ALA A 230 -23.81 1.91 -6.46
CA ALA A 230 -23.94 3.32 -6.12
C ALA A 230 -23.21 3.73 -4.82
N GLU A 231 -22.80 2.76 -3.99
CA GLU A 231 -22.09 2.99 -2.73
C GLU A 231 -20.61 2.61 -2.78
N ASN A 232 -20.19 1.79 -3.74
CA ASN A 232 -18.86 1.20 -3.79
C ASN A 232 -18.27 1.27 -5.19
N ILE A 233 -16.98 1.53 -5.22
CA ILE A 233 -16.19 1.67 -6.43
C ILE A 233 -14.92 0.84 -6.30
N SER A 234 -14.41 0.35 -7.42
CA SER A 234 -13.09 -0.25 -7.51
C SER A 234 -12.18 0.72 -8.27
N ILE A 235 -10.97 0.90 -7.77
CA ILE A 235 -9.92 1.65 -8.45
C ILE A 235 -8.74 0.73 -8.67
N ASP A 236 -8.33 0.62 -9.92
CA ASP A 236 -7.06 0.03 -10.31
C ASP A 236 -6.08 1.16 -10.57
N TYR A 237 -4.86 1.09 -10.06
CA TYR A 237 -3.84 2.08 -10.36
C TYR A 237 -2.51 1.44 -10.73
N GLU A 238 -1.73 2.20 -11.49
CA GLU A 238 -0.36 1.92 -11.84
C GLU A 238 0.45 3.20 -11.68
N VAL A 239 1.57 3.10 -10.97
CA VAL A 239 2.55 4.16 -10.78
C VAL A 239 3.85 3.66 -11.37
N PHE A 240 4.43 4.44 -12.27
CA PHE A 240 5.79 4.24 -12.77
C PHE A 240 6.63 5.46 -12.40
N LEU A 241 7.78 5.20 -11.83
CA LEU A 241 8.72 6.23 -11.41
C LEU A 241 10.10 5.87 -11.97
N ASN A 242 10.65 6.77 -12.77
CA ASN A 242 12.03 6.70 -13.22
C ASN A 242 12.72 8.01 -12.86
N LEU A 243 13.72 7.99 -11.98
CA LEU A 243 14.39 9.20 -11.53
C LEU A 243 15.88 9.09 -11.74
N LYS A 244 16.46 10.12 -12.38
CA LYS A 244 17.90 10.32 -12.39
C LYS A 244 18.32 10.96 -11.07
N GLY A 245 19.12 10.25 -10.30
CA GLY A 245 19.76 10.84 -9.13
C GLY A 245 20.82 11.88 -9.53
N GLY A 246 21.40 12.58 -8.55
CA GLY A 246 22.57 13.44 -8.81
C GLY A 246 23.77 12.67 -9.36
N GLU A 247 24.86 13.38 -9.73
CA GLU A 247 26.02 12.88 -10.50
C GLU A 247 26.66 11.53 -10.08
N ASN A 248 26.35 11.00 -8.89
CA ASN A 248 26.91 9.75 -8.38
C ASN A 248 25.86 8.75 -7.86
N LEU A 249 24.58 9.02 -8.10
CA LEU A 249 23.49 8.14 -7.67
C LEU A 249 22.98 7.34 -8.87
N PRO A 250 22.80 6.02 -8.74
CA PRO A 250 22.19 5.23 -9.81
C PRO A 250 20.76 5.71 -10.07
N PRO A 251 20.24 5.56 -11.30
CA PRO A 251 18.85 5.84 -11.59
C PRO A 251 17.94 4.96 -10.73
N HIS A 252 16.86 5.53 -10.22
CA HIS A 252 15.86 4.83 -9.44
C HIS A 252 14.65 4.53 -10.32
N ASN A 253 14.40 3.24 -10.54
CA ASN A 253 13.25 2.74 -11.30
C ASN A 253 12.34 1.94 -10.37
N SER A 254 11.09 2.37 -10.24
CA SER A 254 10.07 1.62 -9.51
C SER A 254 8.75 1.60 -10.27
N ALA A 255 8.04 0.49 -10.12
CA ALA A 255 6.73 0.27 -10.71
C ALA A 255 5.83 -0.36 -9.65
N LEU A 256 4.64 0.20 -9.49
CA LEU A 256 3.73 -0.17 -8.43
C LEU A 256 2.31 -0.19 -8.96
N SER A 257 1.56 -1.25 -8.66
CA SER A 257 0.16 -1.34 -9.05
C SER A 257 -0.69 -1.96 -7.96
N GLY A 258 -1.98 -1.68 -7.99
CA GLY A 258 -2.92 -2.21 -7.02
C GLY A 258 -4.36 -2.01 -7.45
N SER A 259 -5.26 -2.80 -6.83
CA SER A 259 -6.70 -2.74 -7.03
C SER A 259 -7.39 -2.67 -5.68
N TYR A 260 -8.18 -1.62 -5.45
CA TYR A 260 -8.82 -1.38 -4.17
C TYR A 260 -10.28 -1.00 -4.33
N GLN A 261 -11.11 -1.56 -3.46
CA GLN A 261 -12.53 -1.24 -3.37
C GLN A 261 -12.78 -0.35 -2.15
N PHE A 262 -13.47 0.76 -2.35
CA PHE A 262 -13.83 1.66 -1.26
C PHE A 262 -15.17 2.36 -1.53
N LYS A 263 -15.71 3.00 -0.49
CA LYS A 263 -17.04 3.62 -0.54
C LYS A 263 -17.02 4.92 -1.34
N VAL A 264 -18.08 5.20 -2.08
CA VAL A 264 -18.36 6.56 -2.57
C VAL A 264 -18.41 7.50 -1.36
N ASN A 265 -17.98 8.75 -1.53
CA ASN A 265 -17.79 9.70 -0.43
C ASN A 265 -16.73 9.28 0.59
N SER A 266 -15.69 8.58 0.15
CA SER A 266 -14.47 8.37 0.92
C SER A 266 -13.24 8.74 0.10
N THR A 267 -12.09 8.86 0.77
CA THR A 267 -10.83 9.25 0.14
C THR A 267 -9.84 8.11 0.28
N LEU A 268 -9.31 7.61 -0.84
CA LEU A 268 -8.17 6.69 -0.86
C LEU A 268 -6.88 7.52 -0.78
N LEU A 269 -6.00 7.15 0.13
CA LEU A 269 -4.69 7.77 0.34
C LEU A 269 -3.60 6.75 0.02
N LEU A 270 -2.72 7.10 -0.91
CA LEU A 270 -1.51 6.35 -1.23
C LEU A 270 -0.31 7.14 -0.71
N SER A 271 0.58 6.51 0.06
CA SER A 271 1.77 7.16 0.65
C SER A 271 3.01 6.30 0.52
N GLY A 272 4.19 6.92 0.59
CA GLY A 272 5.51 6.24 0.55
C GLY A 272 6.11 6.04 -0.84
N ILE A 273 5.45 6.54 -1.89
CA ILE A 273 5.75 6.18 -3.29
C ILE A 273 7.11 6.69 -3.80
N LEU A 274 7.61 7.82 -3.27
CA LEU A 274 8.80 8.48 -3.81
C LEU A 274 10.05 8.22 -2.95
N PRO A 275 11.23 7.98 -3.57
CA PRO A 275 12.49 7.88 -2.86
C PRO A 275 12.94 9.27 -2.37
N ARG A 276 13.57 9.30 -1.19
CA ARG A 276 14.15 10.51 -0.61
C ARG A 276 15.54 10.81 -1.19
N GLN A 277 15.58 11.14 -2.47
CA GLN A 277 16.81 11.54 -3.16
C GLN A 277 16.66 12.91 -3.80
N LYS A 278 17.75 13.68 -3.84
CA LYS A 278 17.78 14.95 -4.54
C LYS A 278 17.89 14.71 -6.05
N LEU A 279 17.09 15.45 -6.82
CA LEU A 279 17.15 15.44 -8.28
C LEU A 279 18.43 16.13 -8.80
N SER A 280 18.82 15.82 -10.03
CA SER A 280 19.83 16.62 -10.75
C SER A 280 19.32 18.05 -10.99
N ASP A 281 20.21 19.03 -11.15
CA ASP A 281 19.79 20.43 -11.33
C ASP A 281 18.90 20.62 -12.57
N GLN A 282 19.17 19.87 -13.64
CA GLN A 282 18.34 19.85 -14.85
C GLN A 282 16.96 19.26 -14.56
N ALA A 283 16.90 18.09 -13.91
CA ALA A 283 15.65 17.46 -13.52
C ALA A 283 14.80 18.36 -12.59
N SER A 284 15.46 19.04 -11.64
CA SER A 284 14.81 19.99 -10.74
C SER A 284 14.13 21.14 -11.47
N GLN A 285 14.74 21.65 -12.55
CA GLN A 285 14.19 22.74 -13.36
C GLN A 285 13.00 22.26 -14.21
N GLU A 286 13.16 21.13 -14.90
CA GLU A 286 12.09 20.57 -15.76
C GLU A 286 10.85 20.14 -14.96
N LEU A 287 11.05 19.67 -13.72
CA LEU A 287 9.99 19.12 -12.87
C LEU A 287 9.43 20.13 -11.85
N GLU A 288 9.85 21.40 -11.88
CA GLU A 288 9.43 22.43 -10.92
C GLU A 288 7.90 22.63 -10.89
N GLN A 289 7.23 22.49 -12.03
CA GLN A 289 5.77 22.66 -12.15
C GLN A 289 4.99 21.34 -11.97
N THR A 290 5.63 20.30 -11.45
CA THR A 290 5.04 18.97 -11.28
C THR A 290 4.96 18.59 -9.80
N PRO A 291 4.28 17.47 -9.44
CA PRO A 291 4.33 16.97 -8.07
C PRO A 291 5.75 16.61 -7.60
N LEU A 292 6.68 16.33 -8.51
CA LEU A 292 8.05 15.95 -8.18
C LEU A 292 8.90 17.14 -7.68
N SER A 293 8.38 18.36 -7.72
CA SER A 293 8.99 19.53 -7.08
C SER A 293 9.24 19.35 -5.58
N ILE A 294 8.49 18.46 -4.91
CA ILE A 294 8.74 18.05 -3.52
C ILE A 294 10.16 17.51 -3.32
N MET A 295 10.77 16.90 -4.34
CA MET A 295 12.12 16.34 -4.26
C MET A 295 13.23 17.41 -4.19
N ASN A 296 12.85 18.69 -4.30
CA ASN A 296 13.76 19.82 -4.12
C ASN A 296 13.66 20.43 -2.72
N THR A 297 12.76 19.95 -1.85
CA THR A 297 12.62 20.46 -0.48
C THR A 297 13.53 19.72 0.49
N ASP A 298 14.06 20.45 1.47
CA ASP A 298 14.88 19.86 2.52
C ASP A 298 14.02 18.98 3.44
N GLU A 299 12.76 19.33 3.66
CA GLU A 299 11.80 18.57 4.45
C GLU A 299 11.58 17.16 3.89
N PHE A 300 11.59 16.99 2.57
CA PHE A 300 11.40 15.68 1.95
C PHE A 300 12.71 14.91 1.83
N THR A 301 13.78 15.55 1.37
CA THR A 301 15.05 14.88 1.05
C THR A 301 15.91 14.57 2.25
N ASN A 302 15.83 15.37 3.33
CA ASN A 302 16.63 15.17 4.53
C ASN A 302 15.83 14.36 5.58
N PRO A 303 16.20 13.09 5.86
CA PRO A 303 15.51 12.29 6.88
C PRO A 303 15.67 12.86 8.29
N ASP A 304 16.70 13.68 8.52
CA ASP A 304 16.99 14.34 9.80
C ASP A 304 16.38 15.76 9.88
N ALA A 305 15.56 16.16 8.90
CA ALA A 305 14.82 17.42 8.99
C ALA A 305 13.97 17.46 10.27
N GLN A 306 13.76 18.65 10.83
CA GLN A 306 12.93 18.81 12.04
C GLN A 306 11.48 18.33 11.83
N SER A 307 11.02 18.31 10.58
CA SER A 307 9.68 17.89 10.18
C SER A 307 9.76 17.16 8.84
N PRO A 308 10.20 15.89 8.82
CA PRO A 308 10.33 15.16 7.58
C PRO A 308 8.95 15.02 6.94
N SER A 309 8.84 15.34 5.66
CA SER A 309 7.59 15.26 4.91
C SER A 309 7.50 13.97 4.10
N GLU A 310 6.30 13.63 3.67
CA GLU A 310 5.97 12.46 2.85
C GLU A 310 5.11 12.89 1.67
N PHE A 311 5.34 12.23 0.53
CA PHE A 311 4.54 12.41 -0.66
C PHE A 311 3.29 11.51 -0.59
N ILE A 312 2.12 12.10 -0.82
CA ILE A 312 0.85 11.40 -0.84
C ILE A 312 0.05 11.68 -2.11
N ILE A 313 -0.68 10.66 -2.57
CA ILE A 313 -1.69 10.77 -3.62
C ILE A 313 -3.06 10.56 -2.97
N LEU A 314 -3.96 11.52 -3.14
CA LEU A 314 -5.32 11.49 -2.61
C LEU A 314 -6.29 11.30 -3.77
N ILE A 315 -7.11 10.24 -3.70
CA ILE A 315 -8.13 9.93 -4.68
C ILE A 315 -9.49 9.96 -4.00
N SER A 316 -10.31 10.95 -4.32
CA SER A 316 -11.64 11.13 -3.75
C SER A 316 -12.72 10.94 -4.79
N VAL A 317 -13.80 10.26 -4.43
CA VAL A 317 -14.96 10.11 -5.32
C VAL A 317 -16.20 10.70 -4.67
N LYS A 318 -16.85 11.62 -5.40
CA LYS A 318 -18.04 12.38 -5.01
C LYS A 318 -19.16 12.18 -6.03
#